data_AF-A0A397TLF2-F1
#
_entry.id   AF-A0A397TLF2-F1
#
_cell.length_a   1.000
_cell.length_b   1.000
_cell.length_c   1.000
_cell.angle_alpha   90.00
_cell.angle_beta   90.00
_cell.angle_gamma   90.00
#
_symmetry.space_group_name_H-M   'P 1'
#
loop_
_entity.id
_entity.type
_entity.pdbx_description
1 polymer ?
#
loop_
_entity_poly.entity_id
_entity_poly.type
_entity_poly.pdbx_seq_one_letter_code
_entity_poly.pdbx_strand_id
1 'polypeptide(L)'
;MDYSDNADNNNNNENPDENDSDLEVSDILNFHTEKGTVIDPQSMTFSISGEEHTLGNALRYMIMQNPEVEYCGYSIPHPSEDKLNIRIQTTENTTAINAMRKGLEDLKSLCAKITETFCEANNKFDEKNSIS
;
A
#
# COMPACT_ATOMS: atom_id res chain seq x y z
N MET A 1 11.74 60.38 8.79
CA MET A 1 11.73 60.39 10.25
C MET A 1 10.44 59.76 10.75
N ASP A 2 10.45 58.53 11.19
CA ASP A 2 10.76 57.31 10.44
C ASP A 2 9.71 56.31 10.90
N TYR A 3 9.13 55.59 9.93
CA TYR A 3 8.24 54.47 10.21
C TYR A 3 9.05 53.28 10.70
N SER A 4 8.45 52.56 11.64
CA SER A 4 8.90 51.33 12.29
C SER A 4 9.10 50.15 11.33
N ASP A 5 9.77 49.12 11.87
CA ASP A 5 9.84 47.71 11.47
C ASP A 5 11.04 47.28 10.61
N ASN A 6 11.97 46.57 11.27
CA ASN A 6 12.71 45.43 10.71
C ASN A 6 13.17 44.56 11.88
N ALA A 7 12.33 43.61 12.29
CA ALA A 7 12.76 42.43 13.02
C ALA A 7 13.03 41.34 11.98
N ASP A 8 14.28 40.91 11.92
CA ASP A 8 14.77 39.84 11.05
C ASP A 8 13.96 38.55 11.26
N ASN A 9 13.07 38.23 10.31
CA ASN A 9 12.41 36.94 10.25
C ASN A 9 13.14 36.07 9.22
N ASN A 10 14.14 35.34 9.70
CA ASN A 10 14.93 34.41 8.88
C ASN A 10 14.06 33.16 8.60
N ASN A 11 13.31 33.21 7.50
CA ASN A 11 12.54 32.10 6.95
C ASN A 11 13.50 31.01 6.43
N ASN A 12 13.91 30.10 7.30
CA ASN A 12 14.39 28.78 6.87
C ASN A 12 13.18 27.95 6.47
N ASN A 13 12.81 28.06 5.20
CA ASN A 13 11.83 27.20 4.56
C ASN A 13 12.56 25.94 4.05
N GLU A 14 12.89 25.04 4.96
CA GLU A 14 13.30 23.67 4.62
C GLU A 14 12.04 22.80 4.66
N ASN A 15 11.54 22.41 3.49
CA ASN A 15 10.46 21.43 3.34
C ASN A 15 10.88 20.10 3.99
N PRO A 16 10.14 19.54 4.98
CA PRO A 16 10.53 18.29 5.62
C PRO A 16 9.83 17.02 5.11
N ASP A 17 9.02 17.07 4.04
CA ASP A 17 8.19 15.92 3.63
C ASP A 17 8.54 15.34 2.25
N GLU A 18 9.84 15.25 1.95
CA GLU A 18 10.37 14.31 0.93
C GLU A 18 11.33 13.33 1.61
N ASN A 19 10.83 12.56 2.56
CA ASN A 19 11.46 11.29 2.93
C ASN A 19 10.66 10.16 2.29
N ASP A 20 10.68 10.09 0.95
CA ASP A 20 10.49 8.82 0.26
C ASP A 20 11.79 8.03 0.47
N SER A 21 11.95 7.50 1.69
CA SER A 21 12.99 6.53 1.95
C SER A 21 12.60 5.31 1.13
N ASP A 22 13.17 5.19 -0.07
CA ASP A 22 13.30 3.91 -0.76
C ASP A 22 13.91 2.93 0.25
N LEU A 23 13.05 2.19 0.95
CA LEU A 23 13.48 1.14 1.84
C LEU A 23 14.17 0.12 0.94
N GLU A 24 15.48 -0.03 1.07
CA GLU A 24 16.20 -1.00 0.26
C GLU A 24 15.64 -2.39 0.56
N VAL A 25 15.44 -3.17 -0.49
CA VAL A 25 14.92 -4.55 -0.42
C VAL A 25 15.68 -5.39 0.61
N SER A 26 16.98 -5.14 0.77
CA SER A 26 17.88 -5.72 1.78
C SER A 26 17.42 -5.47 3.22
N ASP A 27 16.89 -4.29 3.52
CA ASP A 27 16.42 -3.93 4.86
C ASP A 27 15.12 -4.66 5.20
N ILE A 28 14.19 -4.78 4.25
CA ILE A 28 12.91 -5.52 4.44
C ILE A 28 13.17 -7.02 4.69
N LEU A 29 14.10 -7.62 3.95
CA LEU A 29 14.45 -9.04 4.09
C LEU A 29 15.05 -9.38 5.47
N ASN A 30 15.74 -8.43 6.10
CA ASN A 30 16.40 -8.62 7.38
C ASN A 30 15.43 -8.62 8.58
N PHE A 31 14.18 -8.17 8.43
CA PHE A 31 13.27 -8.01 9.57
C PHE A 31 12.57 -9.28 10.05
N HIS A 32 12.37 -10.31 9.21
CA HIS A 32 11.52 -11.47 9.56
C HIS A 32 12.05 -12.84 9.13
N THR A 33 13.24 -12.92 8.56
CA THR A 33 13.80 -14.21 8.12
C THR A 33 14.43 -14.91 9.33
N GLU A 34 13.82 -16.00 9.82
CA GLU A 34 14.43 -16.86 10.83
C GLU A 34 15.80 -17.35 10.34
N LYS A 35 16.81 -17.29 11.21
CA LYS A 35 18.20 -17.71 10.91
C LYS A 35 18.19 -19.13 10.34
N GLY A 36 18.47 -19.26 9.04
CA GLY A 36 18.54 -20.54 8.33
C GLY A 36 17.61 -20.67 7.12
N THR A 37 16.73 -19.70 6.87
CA THR A 37 15.88 -19.71 5.67
C THR A 37 16.66 -19.21 4.46
N VAL A 38 16.62 -19.98 3.36
CA VAL A 38 17.12 -19.51 2.05
C VAL A 38 16.24 -18.35 1.62
N ILE A 39 16.86 -17.19 1.44
CA ILE A 39 16.22 -16.02 0.87
C ILE A 39 15.87 -16.33 -0.58
N ASP A 40 14.59 -16.57 -0.85
CA ASP A 40 14.05 -16.70 -2.19
C ASP A 40 13.31 -15.40 -2.56
N PRO A 41 13.82 -14.60 -3.51
CA PRO A 41 13.17 -13.35 -3.92
C PRO A 41 11.78 -13.58 -4.55
N GLN A 42 11.48 -14.80 -4.99
CA GLN A 42 10.20 -15.17 -5.60
C GLN A 42 9.19 -15.69 -4.57
N SER A 43 9.62 -16.04 -3.34
CA SER A 43 8.78 -16.69 -2.33
C SER A 43 8.96 -16.02 -0.98
N MET A 44 8.03 -15.13 -0.61
CA MET A 44 8.15 -14.33 0.61
C MET A 44 6.86 -14.28 1.41
N THR A 45 7.00 -14.18 2.73
CA THR A 45 5.88 -13.93 3.65
C THR A 45 6.01 -12.53 4.23
N PHE A 46 4.99 -11.71 4.05
CA PHE A 46 4.89 -10.35 4.60
C PHE A 46 4.00 -10.38 5.84
N SER A 47 4.44 -9.77 6.94
CA SER A 47 3.63 -9.61 8.15
C SER A 47 3.22 -8.15 8.31
N ILE A 48 1.92 -7.90 8.32
CA ILE A 48 1.31 -6.58 8.45
C ILE A 48 0.62 -6.54 9.81
N SER A 49 0.95 -5.55 10.64
CA SER A 49 0.33 -5.36 11.95
C SER A 49 -0.85 -4.40 11.85
N GLY A 50 -1.91 -4.59 12.63
CA GLY A 50 -3.07 -3.69 12.62
C GLY A 50 -4.11 -3.99 11.55
N GLU A 51 -3.98 -5.10 10.83
CA GLU A 51 -4.78 -5.42 9.66
C GLU A 51 -5.35 -6.83 9.77
N GLU A 52 -6.57 -7.02 9.24
CA GLU A 52 -7.30 -8.28 9.33
C GLU A 52 -7.78 -8.76 7.94
N HIS A 53 -8.85 -9.56 7.93
CA HIS A 53 -9.46 -10.15 6.74
C HIS A 53 -9.88 -9.13 5.67
N THR A 54 -10.23 -7.90 6.07
CA THR A 54 -10.67 -6.84 5.15
C THR A 54 -9.58 -6.52 4.13
N LEU A 55 -8.40 -6.09 4.61
CA LEU A 55 -7.25 -5.84 3.74
C LEU A 55 -6.71 -7.13 3.15
N GLY A 56 -6.59 -8.19 3.97
CA GLY A 56 -6.02 -9.47 3.54
C GLY A 56 -6.75 -10.08 2.35
N ASN A 57 -8.09 -10.12 2.39
CA ASN A 57 -8.88 -10.69 1.29
C ASN A 57 -8.85 -9.82 0.04
N ALA A 58 -8.97 -8.50 0.19
CA ALA A 58 -8.91 -7.56 -0.93
C ALA A 58 -7.56 -7.63 -1.64
N LEU A 59 -6.47 -7.57 -0.88
CA LEU A 59 -5.12 -7.56 -1.41
C LEU A 59 -4.75 -8.91 -2.04
N ARG A 60 -5.14 -10.03 -1.40
CA ARG A 60 -4.99 -11.37 -1.99
C ARG A 60 -5.64 -11.44 -3.36
N TYR A 61 -6.87 -10.94 -3.49
CA TYR A 61 -7.59 -10.97 -4.76
C TYR A 61 -6.86 -10.18 -5.85
N MET A 62 -6.39 -8.98 -5.52
CA MET A 62 -5.67 -8.11 -6.46
C MET A 62 -4.35 -8.72 -6.91
N ILE A 63 -3.55 -9.25 -5.97
CA ILE A 63 -2.26 -9.88 -6.29
C ILE A 63 -2.46 -11.10 -7.19
N MET A 64 -3.51 -11.91 -6.96
CA MET A 64 -3.84 -13.06 -7.82
C MET A 64 -4.28 -12.68 -9.24
N GLN A 65 -4.58 -11.41 -9.54
CA GLN A 65 -4.84 -10.99 -10.91
C GLN A 65 -3.56 -10.84 -11.74
N ASN A 66 -2.39 -10.74 -11.08
CA ASN A 66 -1.11 -10.67 -11.79
C ASN A 66 -0.76 -12.05 -12.35
N PRO A 67 -0.60 -12.23 -13.68
CA PRO A 67 -0.24 -13.51 -14.28
C PRO A 67 1.16 -14.02 -13.88
N GLU A 68 2.01 -13.15 -13.35
CA GLU A 68 3.34 -13.53 -12.86
C GLU A 68 3.34 -14.08 -11.43
N VAL A 69 2.17 -14.08 -10.76
CA VAL A 69 1.97 -14.65 -9.43
C VAL A 69 1.37 -16.05 -9.57
N GLU A 70 2.06 -17.04 -9.02
CA GLU A 70 1.59 -18.43 -9.00
C GLU A 70 0.71 -18.71 -7.78
N TYR A 71 1.04 -18.07 -6.65
CA TYR A 71 0.32 -18.28 -5.39
C TYR A 71 0.27 -17.00 -4.54
N CYS A 72 -0.90 -16.72 -4.00
CA CYS A 72 -1.09 -15.75 -2.94
C CYS A 72 -2.12 -16.25 -1.92
N GLY A 73 -1.74 -16.23 -0.64
CA GLY A 73 -2.59 -16.60 0.48
C GLY A 73 -2.36 -15.67 1.66
N TYR A 74 -3.36 -15.57 2.54
CA TYR A 74 -3.19 -14.87 3.81
C TYR A 74 -3.70 -15.71 4.99
N SER A 75 -3.12 -15.48 6.16
CA SER A 75 -3.54 -16.10 7.42
C SER A 75 -3.40 -15.11 8.57
N ILE A 76 -4.30 -15.25 9.55
CA ILE A 76 -4.18 -14.62 10.86
C ILE A 76 -3.76 -15.74 11.81
N PRO A 77 -2.56 -15.70 12.41
CA PRO A 77 -2.02 -16.81 13.19
C PRO A 77 -2.87 -17.10 14.43
N HIS A 78 -3.42 -16.05 15.05
CA HIS A 78 -4.32 -16.18 16.18
C HIS A 78 -5.26 -14.95 16.27
N PRO A 79 -6.57 -15.11 16.57
CA PRO A 79 -7.51 -13.98 16.64
C PRO A 79 -7.17 -12.89 17.67
N SER A 80 -6.35 -13.21 18.67
CA SER A 80 -5.87 -12.25 19.68
C SER A 80 -4.56 -11.56 19.28
N GLU A 81 -3.95 -11.97 18.16
CA GLU A 81 -2.79 -11.31 17.59
C GLU A 81 -3.23 -10.46 16.40
N ASP A 82 -2.92 -9.17 16.48
CA ASP A 82 -3.24 -8.20 15.43
C ASP A 82 -2.17 -8.22 14.33
N LYS A 83 -2.03 -9.40 13.68
CA LYS A 83 -1.04 -9.67 12.63
C LYS A 83 -1.65 -10.44 11.47
N LEU A 84 -1.51 -9.88 10.29
CA LEU A 84 -1.87 -10.49 9.02
C LEU A 84 -0.62 -10.96 8.30
N ASN A 85 -0.53 -12.25 8.01
CA ASN A 85 0.55 -12.82 7.22
C ASN A 85 0.09 -13.04 5.79
N ILE A 86 0.79 -12.49 4.80
CA ILE A 86 0.53 -12.68 3.37
C ILE A 86 1.71 -13.42 2.76
N ARG A 87 1.44 -14.60 2.19
CA ARG A 87 2.43 -15.40 1.46
C ARG A 87 2.24 -15.22 -0.02
N ILE A 88 3.31 -14.84 -0.72
CA ILE A 88 3.33 -14.69 -2.18
C ILE A 88 4.40 -15.60 -2.76
N GLN A 89 4.07 -16.28 -3.86
CA GLN A 89 5.01 -17.00 -4.71
C GLN A 89 4.83 -16.54 -6.16
N THR A 90 5.91 -16.12 -6.79
CA THR A 90 5.94 -15.59 -8.15
C THR A 90 6.74 -16.48 -9.09
N THR A 91 6.50 -16.31 -10.38
CA THR A 91 7.34 -16.89 -11.44
C THR A 91 8.73 -16.24 -11.46
N GLU A 92 9.65 -16.81 -12.25
CA GLU A 92 11.02 -16.29 -12.38
C GLU A 92 11.14 -14.87 -12.96
N ASN A 93 10.06 -14.34 -13.53
CA ASN A 93 10.03 -13.04 -14.19
C ASN A 93 9.89 -11.87 -13.21
N THR A 94 9.45 -12.11 -11.98
CA THR A 94 9.18 -11.06 -10.99
C THR A 94 9.52 -11.49 -9.57
N THR A 95 9.65 -10.53 -8.67
CA THR A 95 9.91 -10.78 -7.25
C THR A 95 8.61 -10.67 -6.46
N ALA A 96 8.54 -11.36 -5.32
CA ALA A 96 7.40 -11.28 -4.41
C ALA A 96 7.15 -9.85 -3.91
N ILE A 97 8.21 -9.05 -3.76
CA ILE A 97 8.13 -7.63 -3.36
C ILE A 97 7.50 -6.79 -4.48
N ASN A 98 7.94 -6.98 -5.73
CA ASN A 98 7.36 -6.27 -6.87
C ASN A 98 5.88 -6.63 -7.05
N ALA A 99 5.54 -7.92 -6.91
CA ALA A 99 4.15 -8.36 -6.94
C ALA A 99 3.31 -7.74 -5.82
N MET A 100 3.85 -7.65 -4.60
CA MET A 100 3.19 -7.00 -3.47
C MET A 100 2.94 -5.51 -3.73
N ARG A 101 3.97 -4.77 -4.18
CA ARG A 101 3.86 -3.34 -4.50
C ARG A 101 2.83 -3.10 -5.60
N LYS A 102 2.90 -3.89 -6.67
CA LYS A 102 1.96 -3.80 -7.78
C LYS A 102 0.52 -4.08 -7.33
N GLY A 103 0.30 -5.10 -6.51
CA GLY A 103 -1.01 -5.41 -5.94
C GLY A 103 -1.60 -4.26 -5.10
N LEU A 104 -0.78 -3.58 -4.31
CA LEU A 104 -1.21 -2.40 -3.53
C LEU A 104 -1.56 -1.20 -4.43
N GLU A 105 -0.74 -0.92 -5.45
CA GLU A 105 -1.00 0.15 -6.42
C GLU A 105 -2.29 -0.10 -7.22
N ASP A 106 -2.52 -1.35 -7.63
CA ASP A 106 -3.72 -1.74 -8.36
C ASP A 106 -4.96 -1.64 -7.46
N LEU A 107 -4.86 -2.04 -6.19
CA LEU A 107 -5.95 -1.89 -5.21
C LEU A 107 -6.30 -0.41 -4.99
N LYS A 108 -5.30 0.46 -4.83
CA LYS A 108 -5.50 1.91 -4.71
C LYS A 108 -6.19 2.49 -5.95
N SER A 109 -5.74 2.08 -7.13
CA SER A 109 -6.30 2.53 -8.42
C SER A 109 -7.75 2.08 -8.58
N LEU A 110 -8.07 0.85 -8.16
CA LEU A 110 -9.44 0.34 -8.16
C LEU A 110 -10.36 1.18 -7.25
N CYS A 111 -9.93 1.47 -6.02
CA CYS A 111 -10.69 2.31 -5.10
C CYS A 111 -10.96 3.69 -5.70
N ALA A 112 -9.94 4.34 -6.29
CA ALA A 112 -10.10 5.63 -6.95
C ALA A 112 -11.15 5.57 -8.09
N LYS A 113 -11.12 4.51 -8.91
CA LYS A 113 -12.08 4.36 -10.00
C LYS A 113 -13.51 4.11 -9.51
N ILE A 114 -13.67 3.35 -8.43
CA ILE A 114 -14.98 3.14 -7.78
C ILE A 114 -15.52 4.48 -7.27
N THR A 115 -14.70 5.26 -6.56
CA THR A 115 -15.09 6.58 -6.04
C THR A 115 -15.50 7.53 -7.16
N GLU A 116 -14.71 7.63 -8.22
CA GLU A 116 -15.05 8.46 -9.39
C GLU A 116 -16.41 8.07 -9.98
N THR A 117 -16.59 6.78 -10.28
CA THR A 117 -17.82 6.26 -10.89
C THR A 117 -19.04 6.47 -10.00
N PHE A 118 -18.86 6.31 -8.68
CA PHE A 118 -19.91 6.54 -7.70
C PHE A 118 -20.31 8.02 -7.65
N CYS A 119 -19.35 8.94 -7.56
CA CYS A 119 -19.61 10.38 -7.55
C CYS A 119 -20.31 10.84 -8.83
N GLU A 120 -19.88 10.36 -10.00
CA GLU A 120 -20.56 10.66 -11.27
C GLU A 120 -22.02 10.17 -11.27
N ALA A 121 -22.27 8.95 -10.81
CA ALA A 121 -23.61 8.39 -10.75
C ALA A 121 -24.50 9.16 -9.76
N ASN A 122 -23.95 9.59 -8.63
CA ASN A 122 -24.66 10.39 -7.63
C ASN A 122 -25.02 11.78 -8.18
N ASN A 123 -24.09 12.47 -8.82
CA ASN A 123 -24.35 13.78 -9.42
C ASN A 123 -25.45 13.70 -10.50
N LYS A 124 -25.41 12.67 -11.36
CA LYS A 124 -26.47 12.43 -12.37
C LYS A 124 -27.83 12.17 -11.73
N PHE A 125 -27.87 11.52 -10.57
CA PHE A 125 -29.10 11.28 -9.82
C PHE A 125 -29.67 12.58 -9.23
N ASP A 126 -28.81 13.42 -8.65
CA ASP A 126 -29.20 14.70 -8.06
C ASP A 126 -29.69 15.70 -9.13
N GLU A 127 -29.03 15.76 -10.28
CA GLU A 127 -29.47 16.57 -11.44
C GLU A 127 -30.87 16.17 -11.92
N LYS A 128 -31.15 14.87 -11.98
CA LYS A 128 -32.45 14.37 -12.43
C LYS A 128 -33.58 14.66 -11.44
N ASN A 129 -33.27 14.67 -10.14
CA ASN A 129 -34.26 14.88 -9.08
C ASN A 129 -34.45 16.36 -8.69
N SER A 130 -33.48 17.23 -9.01
CA SER A 130 -33.59 18.68 -8.76
C SER A 130 -34.47 19.40 -9.81
N ILE A 131 -35.03 18.68 -10.78
CA ILE A 131 -35.88 19.21 -11.87
C ILE A 131 -37.36 18.78 -11.69
N SER A 132 -37.74 18.21 -10.54
CA SER A 132 -39.16 18.01 -10.14
C SER A 132 -39.58 19.00 -9.06
#